data_AF-A0A7V9IZC5-F1
#
_entry.id   AF-A0A7V9IZC5-F1
#
_cell.length_a   1.000
_cell.length_b   1.000
_cell.length_c   1.000
_cell.angle_alpha   90.00
_cell.angle_beta   90.00
_cell.angle_gamma   90.00
#
_symmetry.space_group_name_H-M   'P 1'
#
loop_
_entity.id
_entity.type
_entity.pdbx_description
1 polymer ?
#
loop_
_entity_poly.entity_id
_entity_poly.type
_entity_poly.pdbx_seq_one_letter_code
_entity_poly.pdbx_strand_id
1 'polypeptide(L)'
;MAGLTPLTPHALRHTAAAILIDQGTDPLQVQRRLGHKDISTTLRIYGHLFPDRDLDLTRRLDDAFHESLAAPSRPEPVAMVIAE
;
A
#
# COMPACT_ATOMS: atom_id res chain seq x y z
N MET A 1 -18.09 28.42 -21.85
CA MET A 1 -17.12 28.35 -20.73
C MET A 1 -17.67 27.35 -19.72
N ALA A 2 -16.91 26.33 -19.31
CA ALA A 2 -17.43 25.18 -18.53
C ALA A 2 -17.86 25.49 -17.08
N GLY A 3 -17.93 26.76 -16.66
CA GLY A 3 -18.43 27.16 -15.33
C GLY A 3 -17.56 26.75 -14.13
N LEU A 4 -16.32 26.32 -14.37
CA LEU A 4 -15.43 25.79 -13.33
C LEU A 4 -14.59 26.89 -12.66
N THR A 5 -14.27 26.67 -11.39
CA THR A 5 -13.26 27.42 -10.64
C THR A 5 -11.94 27.48 -11.41
N PRO A 6 -11.15 28.58 -11.32
CA PRO A 6 -9.90 28.70 -12.05
C PRO A 6 -8.97 27.50 -11.84
N LEU A 7 -8.50 26.92 -12.95
CA LEU A 7 -7.57 25.79 -12.92
C LEU A 7 -6.19 26.29 -12.52
N THR A 8 -5.73 25.88 -11.33
CA THR A 8 -4.40 26.22 -10.81
C THR A 8 -3.50 24.98 -10.76
N PRO A 9 -2.17 25.14 -10.78
CA PRO A 9 -1.24 24.03 -10.53
C PRO A 9 -1.48 23.33 -9.19
N HIS A 10 -2.01 24.06 -8.19
CA HIS A 10 -2.39 23.49 -6.90
C HIS A 10 -3.62 22.59 -7.03
N ALA A 11 -4.65 23.02 -7.77
CA ALA A 11 -5.82 22.19 -8.06
C ALA A 11 -5.45 20.91 -8.83
N LEU A 12 -4.56 21.02 -9.83
CA LEU A 12 -4.04 19.87 -10.56
C LEU A 12 -3.29 18.89 -9.65
N ARG A 13 -2.55 19.38 -8.64
CA ARG A 13 -1.87 18.51 -7.66
C ARG A 13 -2.88 17.71 -6.82
N HIS A 14 -3.99 18.30 -6.42
CA HIS A 14 -5.06 17.60 -5.71
C HIS A 14 -5.69 16.51 -6.59
N THR A 15 -6.01 16.84 -7.85
CA THR A 15 -6.54 15.88 -8.81
C THR A 15 -5.57 14.71 -9.05
N ALA A 16 -4.28 15.01 -9.23
CA ALA A 16 -3.26 13.98 -9.40
C ALA A 16 -3.14 13.06 -8.18
N ALA A 17 -3.20 13.62 -6.96
CA ALA A 17 -3.18 12.83 -5.74
C ALA A 17 -4.38 11.89 -5.65
N ALA A 18 -5.61 12.39 -5.92
CA ALA A 18 -6.82 11.59 -5.89
C ALA A 18 -6.76 10.41 -6.88
N ILE A 19 -6.31 10.65 -8.12
CA ILE A 19 -6.18 9.60 -9.14
C ILE A 19 -5.18 8.52 -8.70
N LEU A 20 -4.02 8.91 -8.16
CA LEU A 20 -3.01 7.94 -7.72
C LEU A 20 -3.54 7.06 -6.58
N ILE A 21 -4.28 7.65 -5.64
CA ILE A 21 -4.84 6.94 -4.49
C ILE A 21 -5.95 5.98 -4.93
N ASP A 22 -6.84 6.42 -5.83
CA ASP A 22 -7.89 5.58 -6.42
C ASP A 22 -7.32 4.36 -7.15
N GLN A 23 -6.17 4.53 -7.81
CA GLN A 23 -5.42 3.42 -8.44
C GLN A 23 -4.75 2.46 -7.44
N GLY A 24 -4.94 2.67 -6.13
CA GLY A 24 -4.35 1.83 -5.08
C GLY A 24 -2.87 2.07 -4.85
N THR A 25 -2.34 3.23 -5.26
CA THR A 25 -0.93 3.57 -5.05
C THR A 25 -0.62 3.72 -3.57
N ASP A 26 0.50 3.13 -3.13
CA ASP A 26 0.99 3.24 -1.77
C ASP A 26 1.25 4.70 -1.33
N PRO A 27 0.91 5.11 -0.09
CA PRO A 27 1.07 6.48 0.39
C PRO A 27 2.48 7.07 0.24
N LEU A 28 3.53 6.25 0.40
CA LEU A 28 4.92 6.69 0.26
C LEU A 28 5.27 6.92 -1.22
N GLN A 29 4.73 6.12 -2.13
CA GLN A 29 4.83 6.35 -3.57
C GLN A 29 4.10 7.63 -3.99
N VAL A 30 2.89 7.86 -3.47
CA VAL A 30 2.14 9.12 -3.69
C VAL A 30 2.95 10.32 -3.21
N GLN A 31 3.49 10.27 -1.98
CA GLN A 31 4.35 11.32 -1.44
C GLN A 31 5.53 11.64 -2.37
N ARG A 32 6.27 10.62 -2.81
CA ARG A 32 7.40 10.80 -3.73
C ARG A 32 6.98 11.41 -5.06
N ARG A 33 5.86 10.95 -5.63
CA ARG A 33 5.35 11.45 -6.92
C ARG A 33 4.92 12.91 -6.86
N LEU A 34 4.37 13.34 -5.71
CA LEU A 34 3.96 14.73 -5.47
C LEU A 34 5.11 15.64 -5.02
N GLY A 35 6.26 15.06 -4.66
CA GLY A 35 7.43 15.79 -4.19
C GLY A 35 7.29 16.34 -2.77
N HIS A 36 6.44 15.74 -1.92
CA HIS A 36 6.35 16.17 -0.53
C HIS A 36 7.60 15.71 0.23
N LYS A 37 8.20 16.61 1.02
CA LYS A 37 9.39 16.30 1.83
C LYS A 37 9.07 15.31 2.96
N ASP A 38 7.86 15.36 3.49
CA ASP A 38 7.40 14.55 4.61
C ASP A 38 6.08 13.85 4.25
N ILE A 39 5.99 12.56 4.54
CA ILE A 39 4.78 11.74 4.38
C ILE A 39 3.60 12.29 5.19
N SER A 40 3.86 12.94 6.34
CA SER A 40 2.83 13.58 7.17
C SER A 40 2.01 14.60 6.37
N THR A 41 2.63 15.29 5.40
CA THR A 41 1.92 16.25 4.52
C THR A 41 0.92 15.52 3.62
N THR A 42 1.33 14.41 3.01
CA THR A 42 0.45 13.59 2.17
C THR A 42 -0.70 13.01 2.98
N LEU A 43 -0.40 12.39 4.13
CA LEU A 43 -1.41 11.74 4.97
C LEU A 43 -2.37 12.74 5.63
N ARG A 44 -1.89 13.92 6.04
CA ARG A 44 -2.77 14.97 6.59
C ARG A 44 -3.74 15.52 5.55
N ILE A 45 -3.32 15.66 4.30
CA ILE A 45 -4.15 16.26 3.24
C ILE A 45 -5.06 15.20 2.60
N TYR A 46 -4.53 14.02 2.28
CA TYR A 46 -5.22 13.00 1.48
C TYR A 46 -5.51 11.70 2.24
N GLY A 47 -5.20 11.61 3.54
CA GLY A 47 -5.38 10.40 4.34
C GLY A 47 -6.78 9.80 4.25
N HIS A 48 -7.79 10.68 4.20
CA HIS A 48 -9.20 10.31 4.08
C HIS A 48 -9.60 9.69 2.73
N LEU A 49 -8.73 9.75 1.71
CA LEU A 49 -8.96 9.11 0.41
C LEU A 49 -8.44 7.67 0.37
N PHE A 50 -7.55 7.28 1.29
CA PHE A 50 -7.04 5.91 1.31
C PHE A 50 -8.11 4.98 1.86
N PRO A 51 -8.32 3.81 1.23
CA PRO A 51 -9.27 2.82 1.73
C PRO A 51 -8.78 2.27 3.07
N ASP A 52 -9.71 2.06 3.99
CA ASP A 52 -9.45 1.25 5.18
C ASP A 52 -9.25 -0.20 4.74
N ARG A 53 -8.10 -0.78 5.14
CA ARG A 53 -7.70 -2.15 4.81
C ARG A 53 -7.51 -3.02 6.05
N ASP A 54 -7.93 -2.55 7.23
CA ASP A 54 -7.70 -3.28 8.48
C ASP A 54 -8.33 -4.67 8.46
N LEU A 55 -9.61 -4.78 8.07
CA LEU A 55 -10.30 -6.07 7.99
C LEU A 55 -9.70 -7.03 6.94
N ASP A 56 -9.28 -6.51 5.79
CA ASP A 56 -8.60 -7.30 4.75
C ASP A 56 -7.24 -7.81 5.24
N LEU A 57 -6.50 -6.95 5.96
CA LEU A 57 -5.23 -7.31 6.57
C LEU A 57 -5.40 -8.40 7.64
N THR A 58 -6.38 -8.26 8.54
CA THR A 58 -6.66 -9.27 9.57
C THR A 58 -6.96 -10.63 8.93
N ARG A 59 -7.83 -10.67 7.92
CA ARG A 59 -8.16 -11.93 7.23
C ARG A 59 -6.93 -12.59 6.61
N ARG A 60 -6.10 -11.82 5.91
CA ARG A 60 -4.88 -12.35 5.29
C ARG A 60 -3.88 -12.89 6.31
N LEU A 61 -3.81 -12.27 7.49
CA LEU A 61 -2.97 -12.77 8.59
C LEU A 61 -3.51 -14.10 9.12
N ASP A 62 -4.82 -14.21 9.33
CA ASP A 62 -5.46 -15.46 9.77
C ASP A 62 -5.26 -16.59 8.76
N ASP A 63 -5.44 -16.30 7.46
CA ASP A 63 -5.25 -17.27 6.38
C ASP A 63 -3.79 -17.78 6.35
N ALA A 64 -2.81 -16.86 6.41
CA ALA A 64 -1.40 -17.21 6.43
C ALA A 64 -1.01 -18.05 7.66
N PHE A 65 -1.63 -17.76 8.81
CA PHE A 65 -1.43 -18.55 10.02
C PHE A 65 -1.98 -19.97 9.87
N HIS A 66 -3.20 -20.12 9.35
CA HIS A 66 -3.81 -21.43 9.11
C HIS A 66 -3.03 -22.25 8.09
N GLU A 67 -2.55 -21.64 7.01
CA GLU A 67 -1.68 -22.29 6.03
C GLU A 67 -0.40 -22.81 6.67
N SER A 68 0.23 -22.01 7.53
CA SER A 68 1.44 -22.42 8.24
C SER A 68 1.23 -23.61 9.18
N LEU A 69 0.03 -23.78 9.75
CA LEU A 69 -0.31 -24.92 10.61
C LEU A 69 -0.71 -26.16 9.81
N ALA A 70 -1.30 -25.98 8.62
CA ALA A 70 -1.73 -27.06 7.74
C ALA A 70 -0.59 -27.64 6.89
N ALA A 71 0.48 -26.87 6.65
CA ALA A 71 1.67 -27.35 5.97
C ALA A 71 2.35 -28.46 6.80
N PRO A 72 2.74 -29.60 6.19
CA PRO A 72 3.45 -30.65 6.90
C PRO A 72 4.74 -30.11 7.52
N SER A 73 4.95 -30.44 8.79
CA SER A 73 6.07 -29.96 9.59
C SER A 73 7.42 -30.40 9.00
N ARG A 74 8.20 -29.40 8.57
CA ARG A 74 9.60 -29.40 8.06
C ARG A 74 9.85 -30.05 6.69
N PRO A 75 10.67 -29.41 5.82
CA PRO A 75 11.34 -30.17 4.76
C PRO A 75 12.20 -31.26 5.41
N GLU A 76 12.18 -32.45 4.82
CA GLU A 76 13.04 -33.59 5.20
C GLU A 76 14.46 -33.10 5.49
N PRO A 77 15.10 -33.56 6.58
CA PRO A 77 16.47 -33.17 6.88
C PRO A 77 17.31 -33.46 5.64
N VAL A 78 17.91 -32.43 5.05
CA VAL A 78 18.89 -32.59 3.98
C VAL A 78 19.94 -33.53 4.53
N ALA A 79 19.92 -34.78 4.05
CA ALA A 79 20.83 -35.82 4.47
C ALA A 79 22.22 -35.21 4.49
N MET A 80 22.84 -35.25 5.67
CA MET A 80 24.19 -34.77 5.90
C MET A 80 25.13 -35.46 4.91
N VAL A 81 25.37 -34.80 3.77
CA VAL A 81 26.37 -35.15 2.75
C VAL A 81 27.73 -34.93 3.38
N ILE A 82 28.17 -35.86 4.22
CA ILE A 82 29.58 -36.09 4.54
C ILE A 82 29.76 -37.56 4.93
N ALA A 83 29.68 -38.42 3.92
CA ALA A 83 30.36 -39.71 3.92
C ALA A 83 31.15 -39.77 2.61
N GLU A 84 32.40 -39.35 2.69
CA GLU A 84 33.61 -39.92 2.08
C GLU A 84 34.84 -39.11 2.53
#